data_AF-A0A7W7Z2M6-F1
#
_entry.id   AF-A0A7W7Z2M6-F1
#
_cell.length_a   1.000
_cell.length_b   1.000
_cell.length_c   1.000
_cell.angle_alpha   90.00
_cell.angle_beta   90.00
_cell.angle_gamma   90.00
#
_symmetry.space_group_name_H-M   'P 1'
#
loop_
_entity.id
_entity.type
_entity.pdbx_description
1 polymer ?
#
loop_
_entity_poly.entity_id
_entity_poly.type
_entity_poly.pdbx_seq_one_letter_code
_entity_poly.pdbx_strand_id
1 'polypeptide(L)'
;MTKIRIDNDNTAALQAALDAVNGKASAFTLRYASTLVHIAARATARLDRLAVPTAERAGTVVSYRTAGPSAKSYNGGRSAIGTAVELTAGAGGQWYVTSVQRAEVYPRNPAVEKLIGSPRTVSSAAYTAMRALGIDSTTAESIAAAARTSVTPAPAERIAA
;
A
#
# COMPACT_ATOMS: atom_id res chain seq x y z
N MET A 1 -1.69 -17.67 -2.84
CA MET A 1 -3.12 -17.39 -2.62
C MET A 1 -3.72 -16.92 -3.93
N THR A 2 -4.92 -17.38 -4.29
CA THR A 2 -5.64 -16.90 -5.47
C THR A 2 -6.20 -15.50 -5.20
N LYS A 3 -6.14 -14.59 -6.17
CA LYS A 3 -6.69 -13.23 -6.04
C LYS A 3 -8.21 -13.28 -5.83
N ILE A 4 -8.73 -12.54 -4.85
CA ILE A 4 -10.17 -12.44 -4.57
C ILE A 4 -10.61 -11.00 -4.83
N ARG A 5 -11.64 -10.81 -5.67
CA ARG A 5 -12.16 -9.46 -5.95
C ARG A 5 -12.87 -8.90 -4.71
N ILE A 6 -12.71 -7.60 -4.47
CA ILE A 6 -13.40 -6.89 -3.39
C ILE A 6 -14.74 -6.38 -3.93
N ASP A 7 -15.79 -7.14 -3.68
CA ASP A 7 -17.19 -6.80 -3.95
C ASP A 7 -18.12 -7.57 -2.99
N ASN A 8 -19.42 -7.27 -3.04
CA ASN A 8 -20.40 -7.90 -2.17
C ASN A 8 -20.56 -9.39 -2.46
N ASP A 9 -20.43 -9.81 -3.71
CA ASP A 9 -20.61 -11.21 -4.13
C ASP A 9 -19.50 -12.12 -3.57
N ASN A 10 -18.29 -11.57 -3.40
CA ASN A 10 -17.14 -12.28 -2.85
C ASN A 10 -17.00 -12.14 -1.32
N THR A 11 -17.97 -11.55 -0.61
CA THR A 11 -17.90 -11.33 0.84
C THR A 11 -17.58 -12.61 1.62
N ALA A 12 -18.21 -13.74 1.28
CA ALA A 12 -17.96 -15.02 1.94
C ALA A 12 -16.53 -15.52 1.71
N ALA A 13 -15.99 -15.38 0.50
CA ALA A 13 -14.62 -15.78 0.17
C ALA A 13 -13.57 -14.89 0.88
N LEU A 14 -13.82 -13.58 0.94
CA LEU A 14 -12.99 -12.63 1.67
C LEU A 14 -12.98 -12.95 3.18
N GLN A 15 -14.15 -13.22 3.74
CA GLN A 15 -14.29 -13.57 5.16
C GLN A 15 -13.57 -14.89 5.47
N ALA A 16 -13.74 -15.92 4.65
CA ALA A 16 -13.06 -17.20 4.81
C ALA A 16 -11.53 -17.06 4.75
N ALA A 17 -11.00 -16.20 3.87
CA ALA A 17 -9.56 -15.93 3.81
C ALA A 17 -9.03 -15.24 5.07
N LEU A 18 -9.79 -14.30 5.65
CA LEU A 18 -9.44 -13.66 6.92
C LEU A 18 -9.50 -14.66 8.09
N ASP A 19 -10.55 -15.45 8.16
CA ASP A 19 -10.76 -16.42 9.25
C ASP A 19 -9.69 -17.51 9.25
N ALA A 20 -9.28 -18.00 8.07
CA ALA A 20 -8.20 -18.98 7.92
C ALA A 20 -6.87 -18.48 8.52
N VAL A 21 -6.57 -17.19 8.37
CA VAL A 21 -5.30 -16.58 8.83
C VAL A 21 -5.36 -16.16 10.31
N ASN A 22 -6.50 -15.59 10.72
CA ASN A 22 -6.70 -15.11 12.07
C ASN A 22 -6.83 -16.29 13.06
N GLY A 23 -7.48 -17.37 12.64
CA GLY A 23 -7.87 -18.48 13.51
C GLY A 23 -8.73 -17.97 14.66
N LYS A 24 -8.31 -18.24 15.90
CA LYS A 24 -9.04 -17.81 17.11
C LYS A 24 -8.79 -16.34 17.50
N ALA A 25 -7.86 -15.64 16.85
CA ALA A 25 -7.50 -14.27 17.22
C ALA A 25 -8.52 -13.25 16.70
N SER A 26 -9.00 -12.35 17.58
CA SER A 26 -10.03 -11.35 17.24
C SER A 26 -9.68 -9.91 17.58
N ALA A 27 -8.80 -9.67 18.57
CA ALA A 27 -8.62 -8.33 19.14
C ALA A 27 -7.79 -7.37 18.27
N PHE A 28 -6.77 -7.87 17.58
CA PHE A 28 -5.84 -7.04 16.78
C PHE A 28 -5.78 -7.47 15.32
N THR A 29 -6.81 -8.17 14.85
CA THR A 29 -6.91 -8.75 13.51
C THR A 29 -7.92 -8.01 12.64
N LEU A 30 -7.82 -8.18 11.33
CA LEU A 30 -8.87 -7.78 10.39
C LEU A 30 -9.99 -8.81 10.45
N ARG A 31 -11.02 -8.52 11.24
CA ARG A 31 -12.09 -9.48 11.51
C ARG A 31 -13.18 -9.53 10.43
N TYR A 32 -13.47 -8.40 9.80
CA TYR A 32 -14.61 -8.28 8.89
C TYR A 32 -14.16 -7.95 7.46
N ALA A 33 -14.73 -8.64 6.48
CA ALA A 33 -14.50 -8.36 5.06
C ALA A 33 -14.80 -6.90 4.67
N SER A 34 -15.76 -6.25 5.34
CA SER A 34 -16.08 -4.83 5.15
C SER A 34 -14.88 -3.91 5.39
N THR A 35 -13.96 -4.28 6.30
CA THR A 35 -12.74 -3.49 6.53
C THR A 35 -11.84 -3.46 5.29
N LEU A 36 -11.82 -4.53 4.48
CA LEU A 36 -11.09 -4.58 3.22
C LEU A 36 -11.70 -3.61 2.19
N VAL A 37 -13.03 -3.53 2.15
CA VAL A 37 -13.76 -2.55 1.33
C VAL A 37 -13.37 -1.12 1.74
N HIS A 38 -13.29 -0.83 3.04
CA HIS A 38 -12.86 0.48 3.53
C HIS A 38 -11.39 0.79 3.19
N ILE A 39 -10.48 -0.19 3.28
CA ILE A 39 -9.07 -0.02 2.88
C ILE A 39 -9.00 0.31 1.37
N ALA A 40 -9.71 -0.45 0.54
CA ALA A 40 -9.79 -0.21 -0.90
C ALA A 40 -10.37 1.18 -1.23
N ALA A 41 -11.44 1.59 -0.55
CA ALA A 41 -12.05 2.91 -0.73
C ALA A 41 -11.09 4.05 -0.37
N ARG A 42 -10.35 3.93 0.75
CA ARG A 42 -9.32 4.92 1.13
C ARG A 42 -8.20 5.00 0.10
N ALA A 43 -7.79 3.87 -0.45
CA ALA A 43 -6.77 3.82 -1.50
C ALA A 43 -7.25 4.47 -2.80
N THR A 44 -8.48 4.17 -3.22
CA THR A 44 -9.14 4.85 -4.35
C THR A 44 -9.16 6.36 -4.14
N ALA A 45 -9.61 6.84 -2.98
CA ALA A 45 -9.65 8.27 -2.66
C ALA A 45 -8.26 8.94 -2.65
N ARG A 46 -7.19 8.20 -2.32
CA ARG A 46 -5.81 8.71 -2.47
C ARG A 46 -5.42 8.86 -3.93
N LEU A 47 -5.75 7.88 -4.78
CA LEU A 47 -5.48 7.93 -6.22
C LEU A 47 -6.31 9.02 -6.92
N ASP A 48 -7.56 9.22 -6.50
CA ASP A 48 -8.42 10.32 -6.98
C ASP A 48 -7.82 11.69 -6.65
N ARG A 49 -7.29 11.87 -5.43
CA ARG A 49 -6.60 13.11 -5.03
C ARG A 49 -5.31 13.36 -5.81
N LEU A 50 -4.64 12.31 -6.25
CA LEU A 50 -3.50 12.39 -7.16
C LEU A 50 -3.92 12.51 -8.64
N ALA A 51 -5.22 12.62 -8.89
CA ALA A 51 -5.82 12.72 -10.23
C ALA A 51 -5.36 11.61 -11.20
N VAL A 52 -5.08 10.41 -10.67
CA VAL A 52 -4.68 9.25 -11.47
C VAL A 52 -5.92 8.68 -12.17
N PRO A 53 -5.97 8.62 -13.51
CA PRO A 53 -7.08 8.03 -14.24
C PRO A 53 -7.27 6.56 -13.89
N THR A 54 -8.50 6.07 -13.87
CA THR A 54 -8.85 4.69 -13.51
C THR A 54 -8.08 3.64 -14.33
N ALA A 55 -7.84 3.91 -15.61
CA ALA A 55 -7.08 3.03 -16.51
C ALA A 55 -5.60 2.88 -16.11
N GLU A 56 -5.05 3.82 -15.35
CA GLU A 56 -3.62 3.87 -14.99
C GLU A 56 -3.35 3.39 -13.57
N ARG A 57 -4.40 3.01 -12.82
CA ARG A 57 -4.29 2.49 -11.45
C ARG A 57 -3.82 1.04 -11.39
N ALA A 58 -3.97 0.30 -12.49
CA ALA A 58 -3.66 -1.13 -12.54
C ALA A 58 -2.23 -1.42 -12.05
N GLY A 59 -2.11 -2.44 -11.21
CA GLY A 59 -0.85 -2.84 -10.57
C GLY A 59 -0.47 -2.03 -9.33
N THR A 60 -1.24 -1.01 -8.94
CA THR A 60 -1.05 -0.32 -7.66
C THR A 60 -1.36 -1.26 -6.51
N VAL A 61 -0.51 -1.27 -5.49
CA VAL A 61 -0.62 -2.12 -4.32
C VAL A 61 -0.89 -1.28 -3.08
N VAL A 62 -1.78 -1.76 -2.22
CA VAL A 62 -1.98 -1.27 -0.87
C VAL A 62 -1.50 -2.35 0.08
N SER A 63 -0.49 -2.04 0.88
CA SER A 63 -0.06 -2.89 1.99
C SER A 63 -0.64 -2.33 3.28
N TYR A 64 -1.36 -3.16 4.03
CA TYR A 64 -1.95 -2.79 5.31
C TYR A 64 -1.56 -3.79 6.39
N ARG A 65 -1.20 -3.29 7.57
CA ARG A 65 -0.99 -4.08 8.79
C ARG A 65 -1.76 -3.45 9.94
N THR A 66 -2.45 -4.27 10.71
CA THR A 66 -3.18 -3.82 11.91
C THR A 66 -2.25 -3.21 12.97
N ALA A 67 -2.83 -2.38 13.83
CA ALA A 67 -2.14 -1.84 15.00
C ALA A 67 -1.95 -2.92 16.07
N GLY A 68 -0.91 -2.75 16.89
CA GLY A 68 -0.73 -3.55 18.09
C GLY A 68 -1.53 -3.01 19.27
N PRO A 69 -1.47 -3.70 20.43
CA PRO A 69 -2.10 -3.26 21.66
C PRO A 69 -1.67 -1.85 22.07
N SER A 70 -2.59 -1.03 22.58
CA SER A 70 -2.26 0.31 23.08
C SER A 70 -1.42 0.27 24.37
N ALA A 71 -1.65 -0.75 25.21
CA ALA A 71 -1.02 -0.90 26.51
C ALA A 71 0.02 -2.03 26.54
N LYS A 72 1.12 -1.80 27.28
CA LYS A 72 2.15 -2.82 27.57
C LYS A 72 1.64 -3.92 28.51
N SER A 73 0.53 -3.72 29.22
CA SER A 73 -0.05 -4.76 30.09
C SER A 73 -0.63 -5.93 29.30
N TYR A 74 -0.99 -5.71 28.03
CA TYR A 74 -1.47 -6.79 27.17
C TYR A 74 -0.35 -7.80 26.89
N ASN A 75 -0.61 -9.08 27.18
CA ASN A 75 0.33 -10.19 27.00
C ASN A 75 1.72 -9.94 27.64
N GLY A 76 1.78 -9.20 28.76
CA GLY A 76 3.05 -8.85 29.42
C GLY A 76 4.02 -8.06 28.54
N GLY A 77 3.51 -7.30 27.56
CA GLY A 77 4.30 -6.46 26.68
C GLY A 77 4.85 -7.16 25.45
N ARG A 78 4.51 -8.43 25.24
CA ARG A 78 4.94 -9.24 24.09
C ARG A 78 4.10 -8.98 22.84
N SER A 79 4.51 -9.57 21.72
CA SER A 79 3.72 -9.49 20.48
C SER A 79 2.32 -10.08 20.67
N ALA A 80 1.38 -9.48 19.96
CA ALA A 80 0.05 -9.98 19.74
C ALA A 80 -0.11 -10.40 18.27
N ILE A 81 -1.11 -11.22 18.02
CA ILE A 81 -1.45 -11.66 16.67
C ILE A 81 -2.29 -10.59 16.01
N GLY A 82 -1.81 -10.10 14.87
CA GLY A 82 -2.54 -9.23 13.96
C GLY A 82 -2.64 -9.80 12.55
N THR A 83 -3.10 -8.96 11.63
CA THR A 83 -3.30 -9.33 10.23
C THR A 83 -2.59 -8.32 9.34
N ALA A 84 -1.88 -8.82 8.34
CA ALA A 84 -1.35 -8.05 7.23
C ALA A 84 -2.07 -8.46 5.95
N VAL A 85 -2.40 -7.50 5.10
CA VAL A 85 -3.06 -7.73 3.81
C VAL A 85 -2.41 -6.90 2.73
N GLU A 86 -2.42 -7.45 1.52
CA GLU A 86 -2.09 -6.71 0.31
C GLU A 86 -3.29 -6.72 -0.62
N LEU A 87 -3.65 -5.52 -1.08
CA LEU A 87 -4.67 -5.31 -2.09
C LEU A 87 -4.01 -4.80 -3.36
N THR A 88 -4.39 -5.32 -4.52
CA THR A 88 -3.88 -4.88 -5.81
C THR A 88 -5.02 -4.33 -6.65
N ALA A 89 -4.81 -3.15 -7.23
CA ALA A 89 -5.72 -2.56 -8.20
C ALA A 89 -5.60 -3.30 -9.54
N GLY A 90 -6.73 -3.77 -10.06
CA GLY A 90 -6.84 -4.32 -11.40
C GLY A 90 -7.21 -3.27 -12.44
N ALA A 91 -7.45 -3.74 -13.67
CA ALA A 91 -7.99 -2.91 -14.73
C ALA A 91 -9.39 -2.37 -14.33
N GLY A 92 -9.69 -1.12 -14.71
CA GLY A 92 -11.00 -0.53 -14.42
C GLY A 92 -11.22 -0.10 -12.96
N GLY A 93 -10.17 -0.03 -12.14
CA GLY A 93 -10.24 0.52 -10.77
C GLY A 93 -10.79 -0.46 -9.72
N GLN A 94 -10.97 -1.72 -10.10
CA GLN A 94 -11.39 -2.79 -9.19
C GLN A 94 -10.23 -3.18 -8.27
N TRP A 95 -10.52 -3.55 -7.04
CA TRP A 95 -9.52 -4.00 -6.09
C TRP A 95 -9.62 -5.49 -5.84
N TYR A 96 -8.47 -6.13 -5.62
CA TYR A 96 -8.35 -7.55 -5.34
C TYR A 96 -7.50 -7.74 -4.10
N VAL A 97 -7.91 -8.62 -3.19
CA VAL A 97 -7.02 -9.16 -2.16
C VAL A 97 -6.07 -10.13 -2.82
N THR A 98 -4.77 -9.89 -2.70
CA THR A 98 -3.71 -10.73 -3.28
C THR A 98 -2.89 -11.44 -2.22
N SER A 99 -2.84 -10.90 -1.00
CA SER A 99 -2.19 -11.53 0.15
C SER A 99 -2.99 -11.28 1.42
N VAL A 100 -3.13 -12.31 2.25
CA VAL A 100 -3.61 -12.23 3.63
C VAL A 100 -2.67 -13.07 4.46
N GLN A 101 -2.05 -12.46 5.46
CA GLN A 101 -1.02 -13.07 6.28
C GLN A 101 -1.20 -12.72 7.74
N ARG A 102 -0.78 -13.66 8.59
CA ARG A 102 -0.70 -13.43 10.02
C ARG A 102 0.50 -12.54 10.28
N ALA A 103 0.33 -11.53 11.11
CA ALA A 103 1.40 -10.59 11.46
C ALA A 103 1.59 -10.57 12.97
N GLU A 104 2.84 -10.37 13.40
CA GLU A 104 3.11 -10.02 14.78
C GLU A 104 3.07 -8.49 14.96
N VAL A 105 2.29 -8.06 15.94
CA VAL A 105 2.12 -6.64 16.28
C VAL A 105 2.50 -6.41 17.73
N TYR A 106 3.38 -5.45 17.97
CA TYR A 106 3.89 -5.13 19.30
C TYR A 106 3.11 -3.97 19.93
N PRO A 107 3.08 -3.88 21.27
CA PRO A 107 2.43 -2.77 21.95
C PRO A 107 2.91 -1.41 21.43
N ARG A 108 1.97 -0.48 21.23
CA ARG A 108 2.17 0.88 20.72
C ARG A 108 2.60 0.97 19.26
N ASN A 109 2.66 -0.14 18.52
CA ASN A 109 2.84 -0.07 17.08
C ASN A 109 1.54 0.42 16.42
N PRO A 110 1.60 1.53 15.65
CA PRO A 110 0.43 1.99 14.91
C PRO A 110 0.10 1.03 13.77
N ALA A 111 -1.14 1.12 13.29
CA ALA A 111 -1.50 0.52 12.01
C ALA A 111 -0.66 1.17 10.91
N VAL A 112 -0.19 0.36 9.96
CA VAL A 112 0.62 0.83 8.85
C VAL A 112 -0.17 0.59 7.57
N GLU A 113 -0.38 1.64 6.79
CA GLU A 113 -0.99 1.57 5.47
C GLU A 113 -0.11 2.28 4.46
N LYS A 114 0.36 1.55 3.46
CA LYS A 114 1.22 2.07 2.39
C LYS A 114 0.51 1.90 1.06
N LEU A 115 0.50 2.96 0.26
CA LEU A 115 0.07 2.93 -1.13
C LEU A 115 1.32 2.93 -2.01
N ILE A 116 1.50 1.88 -2.80
CA ILE A 116 2.66 1.65 -3.65
C ILE A 116 2.15 1.67 -5.09
N GLY A 117 2.36 2.78 -5.80
CA GLY A 117 1.94 2.92 -7.20
C GLY A 117 2.76 2.01 -8.11
N SER A 118 2.12 1.47 -9.16
CA SER A 118 2.87 0.88 -10.28
C SER A 118 3.64 1.97 -11.03
N PRO A 119 4.66 1.64 -11.85
CA PRO A 119 5.36 2.64 -12.67
C PRO A 119 4.39 3.52 -13.46
N ARG A 120 3.35 2.91 -14.05
CA ARG A 120 2.31 3.62 -14.78
C ARG A 120 1.55 4.60 -13.88
N THR A 121 1.10 4.15 -12.71
CA THR A 121 0.40 5.00 -11.74
C THR A 121 1.26 6.17 -11.27
N VAL A 122 2.54 5.93 -10.97
CA VAL A 122 3.47 6.95 -10.51
C VAL A 122 3.74 7.97 -11.62
N SER A 123 4.00 7.52 -12.84
CA SER A 123 4.17 8.41 -14.01
C SER A 123 2.93 9.25 -14.26
N SER A 124 1.73 8.67 -14.14
CA SER A 124 0.45 9.38 -14.28
C SER A 124 0.29 10.50 -13.25
N ALA A 125 0.53 10.16 -11.98
CA ALA A 125 0.44 11.11 -10.88
C ALA A 125 1.46 12.24 -11.04
N ALA A 126 2.71 11.91 -11.43
CA ALA A 126 3.76 12.88 -11.67
C ALA A 126 3.42 13.81 -12.85
N TYR A 127 2.96 13.25 -13.98
CA TYR A 127 2.55 14.04 -15.15
C TYR A 127 1.40 14.99 -14.79
N THR A 128 0.41 14.50 -14.06
CA THR A 128 -0.75 15.31 -13.66
C THR A 128 -0.34 16.42 -12.68
N ALA A 129 0.56 16.13 -11.74
CA ALA A 129 1.11 17.12 -10.82
C ALA A 129 1.95 18.19 -11.55
N MET A 130 2.83 17.79 -12.48
CA MET A 130 3.62 18.72 -13.29
C MET A 130 2.72 19.65 -14.10
N ARG A 131 1.70 19.10 -14.76
CA ARG A 131 0.70 19.87 -15.50
C ARG A 131 -0.04 20.86 -14.62
N ALA A 132 -0.45 20.46 -13.41
CA ALA A 132 -1.13 21.34 -12.46
C ALA A 132 -0.24 22.50 -11.99
N LEU A 133 1.08 22.32 -11.97
CA LEU A 133 2.07 23.36 -11.66
C LEU A 133 2.48 24.20 -12.89
N GLY A 134 1.91 23.96 -14.07
CA GLY A 134 2.28 24.67 -15.30
C GLY A 134 3.66 24.30 -15.84
N ILE A 135 4.23 23.18 -15.40
CA ILE A 135 5.50 22.66 -15.92
C ILE A 135 5.18 21.94 -17.24
N ASP A 136 5.60 22.50 -18.36
CA ASP A 136 5.46 21.87 -19.67
C ASP A 136 6.37 20.63 -19.81
N SER A 137 6.10 19.79 -20.80
CA SER A 137 6.84 18.54 -21.02
C SER A 137 8.33 18.77 -21.27
N THR A 138 8.69 19.91 -21.85
CA THR A 138 10.08 20.31 -22.12
C THR A 138 10.83 20.64 -20.83
N THR A 139 10.17 21.31 -19.88
CA THR A 139 10.72 21.62 -18.56
C THR A 139 10.77 20.37 -17.67
N ALA A 140 9.80 19.46 -17.79
CA ALA A 140 9.84 18.18 -17.09
C ALA A 140 11.02 17.30 -17.55
N GLU A 141 11.28 17.26 -18.86
CA GLU A 141 12.38 16.48 -19.45
C GLU A 141 13.75 17.08 -19.09
N SER A 142 13.87 18.41 -19.01
CA SER A 142 15.10 19.08 -18.57
C SER A 142 15.38 18.90 -17.08
N ILE A 143 14.36 18.92 -16.20
CA ILE A 143 14.50 18.58 -14.77
C ILE A 143 14.92 17.12 -14.60
N ALA A 144 14.27 16.20 -15.33
CA ALA A 144 14.63 14.77 -15.29
C ALA A 144 16.04 14.52 -15.84
N ALA A 145 16.47 15.24 -16.88
CA ALA A 145 17.83 15.20 -17.39
C ALA A 145 18.83 15.71 -16.36
N ALA A 146 18.58 16.87 -15.74
CA ALA A 146 19.45 17.46 -14.71
C ALA A 146 19.61 16.54 -13.48
N ALA A 147 18.51 15.90 -13.03
CA ALA A 147 18.56 14.95 -11.91
C ALA A 147 19.37 13.68 -12.22
N ARG A 148 19.43 13.26 -13.50
CA ARG A 148 20.29 12.14 -13.94
C ARG A 148 21.77 12.52 -13.97
N THR A 149 22.08 13.78 -14.22
CA THR A 149 23.47 14.29 -14.29
C THR A 149 24.05 14.61 -12.90
N SER A 150 23.21 14.88 -11.89
CA SER A 150 23.66 15.18 -10.52
C SER A 150 24.09 13.97 -9.69
N VAL A 151 23.96 12.74 -10.22
CA VAL A 151 24.49 11.53 -9.57
C VAL A 151 25.91 11.26 -10.08
N THR A 152 26.85 12.13 -9.72
CA THR A 152 28.27 11.78 -9.77
C THR A 152 28.57 11.07 -8.45
N PRO A 153 28.89 9.76 -8.41
CA PRO A 153 29.42 9.16 -7.20
C PRO A 153 30.70 9.91 -6.83
N ALA A 154 30.78 10.38 -5.58
CA ALA A 154 31.98 11.03 -5.05
C ALA A 154 33.21 10.16 -5.35
N PRO A 155 34.33 10.74 -5.81
CA PRO A 155 35.52 9.95 -6.09
C PRO A 155 35.97 9.28 -4.79
N ALA A 156 36.10 7.95 -4.83
CA ALA A 156 36.72 7.19 -3.76
C ALA A 156 38.15 7.72 -3.56
N GLU A 157 38.33 8.52 -2.51
CA GLU A 157 39.66 8.92 -2.07
C GLU A 157 40.47 7.66 -1.79
N ARG A 158 41.56 7.53 -2.56
CA ARG A 158 42.55 6.48 -2.43
C ARG A 158 43.14 6.54 -1.03
N ILE A 159 42.83 5.55 -0.19
CA ILE A 159 43.69 5.20 0.93
C ILE A 159 44.91 4.52 0.29
N ALA A 160 45.98 5.29 0.13
CA ALA A 160 47.30 4.77 -0.19
C ALA A 160 48.27 5.15 0.94
N ALA A 161 48.87 4.10 1.51
CA ALA A 161 49.98 4.03 2.45
C ALA A 161 49.73 4.47 3.90
#